data_AF-A0A350IE85-F1
#
_entry.id   AF-A0A350IE85-F1
#
_cell.length_a   1.000
_cell.length_b   1.000
_cell.length_c   1.000
_cell.angle_alpha   90.00
_cell.angle_beta   90.00
_cell.angle_gamma   90.00
#
_symmetry.space_group_name_H-M   'P 1'
#
loop_
_entity.id
_entity.type
_entity.pdbx_description
1 polymer ?
#
loop_
_entity_poly.entity_id
_entity_poly.type
_entity_poly.pdbx_seq_one_letter_code
_entity_poly.pdbx_strand_id
1 'polypeptide(L)'
;MEKKIEINQIFAMPSVSEWVAKINKDLKGAKTADDLHYSIEEGLAISAIQAHSQKDLKPISRNRDHTIGCHIDTREVNCNANIKSLLNVGVNTLVIDVYENVDYAKVLNGVILDYIQVVICPMEEGAEQKVLCYLKERGGDMNKIYSPSSRRKTIHIPFSRSVSDQLAQLLRKVNNSTSDDVLLILDGQKDFLSEIAKIRAGHILVANLNKALNKEIKYRLLSQTKPSSKGVHELIQSSYMGLAAIIGEADGIISVALDPKYKLNAVHTYNLIVMESYIGKVRDPAAGSDLIEEMTEAICKKSWAAFVEKA
;
A
#
# COMPACT_ATOMS: atom_id res chain seq x y z
N MET A 1 10.69 -9.78 45.60
CA MET A 1 11.86 -10.25 44.84
C MET A 1 11.32 -10.96 43.61
N GLU A 2 11.23 -10.26 42.48
CA GLU A 2 10.74 -10.87 41.23
C GLU A 2 11.74 -11.92 40.77
N LYS A 3 11.31 -13.18 40.64
CA LYS A 3 12.10 -14.23 39.98
C LYS A 3 12.24 -13.84 38.52
N LYS A 4 13.44 -13.41 38.13
CA LYS A 4 13.80 -13.21 36.72
C LYS A 4 13.69 -14.57 36.02
N ILE A 5 12.81 -14.68 35.03
CA ILE A 5 12.64 -15.92 34.26
C ILE A 5 13.80 -15.99 33.26
N GLU A 6 14.66 -16.99 33.40
CA GLU A 6 15.82 -17.19 32.53
C GLU A 6 15.53 -18.31 31.51
N ILE A 7 14.95 -17.93 30.37
CA ILE A 7 14.52 -18.88 29.33
C ILE A 7 15.73 -19.44 28.54
N ASN A 8 16.77 -18.62 28.33
CA ASN A 8 17.89 -18.95 27.44
C ASN A 8 19.14 -19.51 28.15
N GLN A 9 19.07 -19.75 29.47
CA GLN A 9 20.23 -20.26 30.24
C GLN A 9 20.16 -21.76 30.51
N ILE A 10 19.03 -22.42 30.21
CA ILE A 10 18.85 -23.86 30.43
C ILE A 10 19.53 -24.68 29.30
N PHE A 11 19.67 -24.09 28.11
CA PHE A 11 20.29 -24.73 26.95
C PHE A 11 21.31 -23.78 26.31
N ALA A 12 22.39 -24.34 25.75
CA ALA A 12 23.34 -23.56 24.97
C ALA A 12 22.61 -22.92 23.77
N MET A 13 22.85 -21.63 23.52
CA MET A 13 22.29 -20.95 22.36
C MET A 13 22.93 -21.51 21.09
N PRO A 14 22.15 -22.15 20.19
CA PRO A 14 22.70 -22.68 18.95
C PRO A 14 23.17 -21.53 18.05
N SER A 15 24.33 -21.72 17.45
CA SER A 15 24.89 -20.81 16.45
C SER A 15 24.20 -20.96 15.09
N VAL A 16 24.32 -19.94 14.24
CA VAL A 16 23.80 -19.98 12.87
C VAL A 16 24.38 -21.16 12.08
N SER A 17 25.67 -21.45 12.25
CA SER A 17 26.33 -22.58 11.60
C SER A 17 25.79 -23.93 12.05
N GLU A 18 25.41 -24.08 13.32
CA GLU A 18 24.79 -25.32 13.82
C GLU A 18 23.40 -25.53 13.22
N TRP A 19 22.61 -24.46 13.10
CA TRP A 19 21.32 -24.50 12.39
C TRP A 19 21.49 -24.85 10.91
N VAL A 20 22.44 -24.24 10.21
CA VAL A 20 22.75 -24.55 8.80
C VAL A 20 23.16 -26.01 8.64
N ALA A 21 24.03 -26.53 9.52
CA ALA A 21 24.42 -27.94 9.50
C ALA A 21 23.22 -28.88 9.70
N LYS A 22 22.31 -28.53 10.63
CA LYS A 22 21.08 -29.30 10.85
C LYS A 22 20.15 -29.27 9.63
N ILE A 23 19.95 -28.11 9.01
CA ILE A 23 19.13 -27.95 7.80
C ILE A 23 19.71 -28.81 6.67
N ASN A 24 21.01 -28.73 6.41
CA ASN A 24 21.68 -29.52 5.38
C ASN A 24 21.51 -31.03 5.62
N LYS A 25 21.59 -31.47 6.87
CA LYS A 25 21.33 -32.86 7.25
C LYS A 25 19.89 -33.28 6.96
N ASP A 26 18.92 -32.40 7.24
CA ASP A 26 17.49 -32.68 7.04
C ASP A 26 17.08 -32.69 5.56
N LEU A 27 17.76 -31.90 4.73
CA LEU A 27 17.54 -31.84 3.28
C LEU A 27 18.10 -33.08 2.53
N LYS A 28 18.86 -33.94 3.21
CA LYS A 28 19.35 -35.24 2.70
C LYS A 28 20.06 -35.14 1.33
N GLY A 29 20.72 -34.02 1.06
CA GLY A 29 21.49 -33.78 -0.17
C GLY A 29 20.65 -33.46 -1.42
N ALA A 30 19.32 -33.36 -1.34
CA ALA A 30 18.49 -32.93 -2.47
C ALA A 30 18.61 -31.42 -2.74
N LYS A 31 18.87 -30.65 -1.68
CA LYS A 31 19.16 -29.22 -1.64
C LYS A 31 20.09 -28.93 -0.47
N THR A 32 20.62 -27.73 -0.43
CA THR A 32 21.38 -27.16 0.66
C THR A 32 20.62 -26.00 1.30
N ALA A 33 21.06 -25.58 2.49
CA ALA A 33 20.59 -24.38 3.16
C ALA A 33 20.68 -23.14 2.25
N ASP A 34 21.72 -23.08 1.41
CA ASP A 34 21.93 -21.98 0.46
C ASP A 34 20.90 -21.96 -0.66
N ASP A 35 20.18 -23.06 -0.92
CA ASP A 35 19.09 -23.09 -1.92
C ASP A 35 17.76 -22.59 -1.36
N LEU A 36 17.69 -22.29 -0.05
CA LEU A 36 16.47 -21.85 0.62
C LEU A 36 16.39 -20.32 0.57
N HIS A 37 15.63 -19.82 -0.40
CA HIS A 37 15.43 -18.40 -0.60
C HIS A 37 13.95 -18.01 -0.56
N TYR A 38 13.71 -16.80 -0.06
CA TYR A 38 12.46 -16.09 -0.29
C TYR A 38 12.57 -15.26 -1.58
N SER A 39 11.80 -15.62 -2.60
CA SER A 39 11.76 -14.89 -3.87
C SER A 39 10.83 -13.69 -3.75
N ILE A 40 11.38 -12.47 -3.87
CA ILE A 40 10.60 -11.22 -3.86
C ILE A 40 10.07 -10.95 -5.27
N GLU A 41 10.97 -11.07 -6.25
CA GLU A 41 10.73 -10.86 -7.67
C GLU A 41 11.85 -11.51 -8.49
N GLU A 42 11.74 -11.50 -9.81
CA GLU A 42 12.80 -12.01 -10.68
C GLU A 42 14.12 -11.27 -10.44
N GLY A 43 15.18 -12.04 -10.16
CA GLY A 43 16.51 -11.51 -9.85
C GLY A 43 16.58 -10.75 -8.52
N LEU A 44 15.63 -10.95 -7.59
CA LEU A 44 15.75 -10.48 -6.21
C LEU A 44 15.16 -11.51 -5.25
N ALA A 45 16.05 -12.19 -4.54
CA ALA A 45 15.70 -13.13 -3.49
C ALA A 45 16.62 -12.92 -2.29
N ILE A 46 16.14 -13.30 -1.11
CA ILE A 46 16.91 -13.24 0.14
C ILE A 46 16.94 -14.62 0.79
N SER A 47 17.87 -14.84 1.72
CA SER A 47 17.93 -16.10 2.47
C SER A 47 16.63 -16.32 3.26
N ALA A 48 16.09 -17.54 3.23
CA ALA A 48 15.01 -17.91 4.14
C ALA A 48 15.54 -18.14 5.58
N ILE A 49 16.85 -18.31 5.72
CA ILE A 49 17.53 -18.48 7.00
C ILE A 49 18.04 -17.12 7.44
N GLN A 50 17.38 -16.57 8.46
CA GLN A 50 17.66 -15.25 8.98
C GLN A 50 18.54 -15.37 10.23
N ALA A 51 19.62 -14.59 10.26
CA ALA A 51 20.39 -14.33 11.45
C ALA A 51 20.20 -12.86 11.80
N HIS A 52 20.05 -12.57 13.10
CA HIS A 52 19.87 -11.18 13.52
C HIS A 52 21.02 -10.31 13.00
N SER A 53 20.67 -9.28 12.26
CA SER A 53 21.62 -8.31 11.72
C SER A 53 21.04 -6.93 11.96
N GLN A 54 21.79 -6.09 12.66
CA GLN A 54 21.34 -4.72 12.90
C GLN A 54 21.25 -3.98 11.56
N LYS A 55 20.02 -3.66 11.14
CA LYS A 55 19.74 -2.82 9.99
C LYS A 55 19.59 -1.37 10.42
N ASP A 56 20.11 -0.43 9.65
CA ASP A 56 19.92 1.02 9.87
C ASP A 56 18.61 1.52 9.22
N LEU A 57 17.52 0.78 9.44
CA LEU A 57 16.17 1.18 9.04
C LEU A 57 15.45 1.75 10.25
N LYS A 58 14.99 2.99 10.14
CA LYS A 58 14.18 3.61 11.19
C LYS A 58 12.74 3.16 11.06
N PRO A 59 12.04 2.87 12.17
CA PRO A 59 10.62 2.57 12.13
C PRO A 59 9.83 3.64 11.38
N ILE A 60 8.91 3.21 10.53
CA ILE A 60 8.02 4.12 9.83
C ILE A 60 7.07 4.76 10.84
N SER A 61 7.07 6.09 10.91
CA SER A 61 6.27 6.84 11.87
C SER A 61 5.46 7.90 11.12
N ARG A 62 4.22 7.55 10.81
CA ARG A 62 3.30 8.42 10.07
C ARG A 62 1.99 8.55 10.81
N ASN A 63 1.28 9.66 10.59
CA ASN A 63 -0.04 9.83 11.16
C ASN A 63 -1.03 9.02 10.29
N ARG A 64 -1.62 7.97 10.87
CA ARG A 64 -2.59 7.14 10.15
C ARG A 64 -3.94 7.85 10.15
N ASP A 65 -4.22 8.59 9.09
CA ASP A 65 -5.61 8.90 8.76
C ASP A 65 -6.22 7.59 8.25
N HIS A 66 -7.15 7.00 8.99
CA HIS A 66 -7.78 5.70 8.66
C HIS A 66 -8.53 5.79 7.32
N THR A 67 -7.79 5.75 6.21
CA THR A 67 -8.32 6.01 4.87
C THR A 67 -8.78 4.71 4.27
N ILE A 68 -10.10 4.55 4.18
CA ILE A 68 -10.73 3.41 3.52
C ILE A 68 -11.38 3.94 2.24
N GLY A 69 -10.74 3.59 1.13
CA GLY A 69 -11.13 3.98 -0.21
C GLY A 69 -11.82 2.86 -0.98
N CYS A 70 -12.66 3.25 -1.92
CA CYS A 70 -13.23 2.32 -2.90
C CYS A 70 -13.19 2.93 -4.31
N HIS A 71 -12.81 2.10 -5.27
CA HIS A 71 -12.87 2.43 -6.69
C HIS A 71 -14.30 2.33 -7.23
N ILE A 72 -14.72 3.33 -7.99
CA ILE A 72 -16.09 3.49 -8.49
C ILE A 72 -16.04 3.93 -9.96
N ASP A 73 -16.57 3.10 -10.86
CA ASP A 73 -16.86 3.54 -12.23
C ASP A 73 -18.17 4.35 -12.20
N THR A 74 -18.09 5.64 -12.54
CA THR A 74 -19.26 6.54 -12.47
C THR A 74 -20.33 6.27 -13.53
N ARG A 75 -20.08 5.36 -14.46
CA ARG A 75 -21.05 4.86 -15.45
C ARG A 75 -21.83 3.64 -14.95
N GLU A 76 -21.45 3.03 -13.82
CA GLU A 76 -22.17 1.90 -13.24
C GLU A 76 -23.67 2.24 -13.06
N VAL A 77 -24.55 1.31 -13.42
CA VAL A 77 -25.97 1.45 -13.14
C VAL A 77 -26.17 1.57 -11.63
N ASN A 78 -27.01 2.52 -11.20
CA ASN A 78 -27.24 2.82 -9.78
C ASN A 78 -25.98 3.28 -9.00
N CYS A 79 -24.98 3.86 -9.68
CA CYS A 79 -23.74 4.36 -9.06
C CYS A 79 -23.99 5.17 -7.76
N ASN A 80 -24.94 6.10 -7.74
CA ASN A 80 -25.25 6.90 -6.54
C ASN A 80 -25.67 6.04 -5.33
N ALA A 81 -26.50 5.02 -5.56
CA ALA A 81 -26.94 4.12 -4.49
C ALA A 81 -25.77 3.28 -3.97
N ASN A 82 -24.90 2.81 -4.87
CA ASN A 82 -23.66 2.12 -4.50
C ASN A 82 -22.76 3.03 -3.65
N ILE A 83 -22.51 4.28 -4.08
CA ILE A 83 -21.75 5.27 -3.31
C ILE A 83 -22.33 5.45 -1.90
N LYS A 84 -23.64 5.69 -1.79
CA LYS A 84 -24.30 5.86 -0.48
C LYS A 84 -24.14 4.62 0.42
N SER A 85 -24.27 3.42 -0.16
CA SER A 85 -24.06 2.17 0.60
C SER A 85 -22.63 2.04 1.12
N LEU A 86 -21.63 2.39 0.31
CA LEU A 86 -20.21 2.38 0.68
C LEU A 86 -19.90 3.41 1.78
N LEU A 87 -20.45 4.62 1.67
CA LEU A 87 -20.29 5.66 2.70
C LEU A 87 -20.89 5.23 4.05
N ASN A 88 -22.06 4.57 4.04
CA ASN A 88 -22.72 4.07 5.25
C ASN A 88 -21.91 2.98 5.97
N VAL A 89 -20.96 2.34 5.29
CA VAL A 89 -20.10 1.30 5.86
C VAL A 89 -18.69 1.79 6.20
N GLY A 90 -18.51 3.11 6.21
CA GLY A 90 -17.27 3.75 6.65
C GLY A 90 -16.24 3.99 5.54
N VAL A 91 -16.61 3.87 4.26
CA VAL A 91 -15.77 4.41 3.19
C VAL A 91 -15.72 5.94 3.33
N ASN A 92 -14.51 6.49 3.37
CA ASN A 92 -14.29 7.93 3.51
C ASN A 92 -13.50 8.54 2.35
N THR A 93 -13.06 7.71 1.41
CA THR A 93 -12.41 8.13 0.16
C THR A 93 -13.07 7.49 -1.05
N LEU A 94 -13.56 8.30 -1.98
CA LEU A 94 -14.11 7.83 -3.25
C LEU A 94 -13.05 7.99 -4.32
N VAL A 95 -12.61 6.89 -4.92
CA VAL A 95 -11.75 6.91 -6.11
C VAL A 95 -12.66 6.74 -7.31
N ILE A 96 -12.93 7.81 -8.05
CA ILE A 96 -13.95 7.86 -9.09
C ILE A 96 -13.33 7.92 -10.48
N ASP A 97 -13.75 7.01 -11.35
CA ASP A 97 -13.48 7.11 -12.78
C ASP A 97 -14.43 8.14 -13.39
N VAL A 98 -13.89 9.15 -14.06
CA VAL A 98 -14.68 10.27 -14.57
C VAL A 98 -14.68 10.30 -16.09
N TYR A 99 -15.85 10.59 -16.65
CA TYR A 99 -16.16 10.62 -18.08
C TYR A 99 -16.91 11.91 -18.45
N GLU A 100 -16.86 12.32 -19.72
CA GLU A 100 -17.53 13.54 -20.16
C GLU A 100 -19.06 13.41 -20.13
N ASN A 101 -19.60 12.23 -20.41
CA ASN A 101 -21.04 12.01 -20.57
C ASN A 101 -21.78 11.67 -19.25
N VAL A 102 -21.11 11.78 -18.12
CA VAL A 102 -21.69 11.48 -16.80
C VAL A 102 -22.38 12.72 -16.20
N ASP A 103 -23.58 12.53 -15.64
CA ASP A 103 -24.27 13.53 -14.82
C ASP A 103 -23.83 13.40 -13.35
N TYR A 104 -22.84 14.21 -12.96
CA TYR A 104 -22.31 14.23 -11.60
C TYR A 104 -23.31 14.73 -10.55
N ALA A 105 -24.31 15.52 -10.95
CA ALA A 105 -25.38 15.93 -10.04
C ALA A 105 -26.23 14.75 -9.60
N LYS A 106 -26.43 13.77 -10.48
CA LYS A 106 -27.08 12.50 -10.18
C LYS A 106 -26.14 11.54 -9.43
N VAL A 107 -24.90 11.36 -9.90
CA VAL A 107 -23.94 10.41 -9.30
C VAL A 107 -23.59 10.77 -7.87
N LEU A 108 -23.34 12.05 -7.59
CA LEU A 108 -22.93 12.53 -6.26
C LEU A 108 -24.09 13.14 -5.46
N ASN A 109 -25.34 12.89 -5.88
CA ASN A 109 -26.52 13.40 -5.18
C ASN A 109 -26.54 12.95 -3.71
N GLY A 110 -26.61 13.90 -2.78
CA GLY A 110 -26.66 13.62 -1.34
C GLY A 110 -25.33 13.16 -0.73
N VAL A 111 -24.22 13.22 -1.47
CA VAL A 111 -22.87 13.04 -0.90
C VAL A 111 -22.42 14.37 -0.31
N ILE A 112 -22.04 14.37 0.96
CA ILE A 112 -21.55 15.58 1.64
C ILE A 112 -20.04 15.71 1.40
N LEU A 113 -19.69 16.45 0.35
CA LEU A 113 -18.32 16.55 -0.16
C LEU A 113 -17.33 17.21 0.82
N ASP A 114 -17.82 17.94 1.82
CA ASP A 114 -17.00 18.52 2.88
C ASP A 114 -16.44 17.47 3.85
N TYR A 115 -17.03 16.27 3.91
CA TYR A 115 -16.56 15.18 4.76
C TYR A 115 -15.77 14.12 4.01
N ILE A 116 -16.07 13.93 2.72
CA ILE A 116 -15.57 12.81 1.92
C ILE A 116 -14.43 13.24 1.03
N GLN A 117 -13.33 12.50 1.07
CA GLN A 117 -12.24 12.69 0.12
C GLN A 117 -12.62 12.13 -1.25
N VAL A 118 -12.32 12.88 -2.31
CA VAL A 118 -12.60 12.48 -3.69
C VAL A 118 -11.29 12.45 -4.46
N VAL A 119 -10.96 11.31 -5.04
CA VAL A 119 -9.81 11.11 -5.92
C VAL A 119 -10.35 10.92 -7.32
N ILE A 120 -9.95 11.80 -8.23
CA ILE A 120 -10.43 11.82 -9.61
C ILE A 120 -9.47 11.03 -10.50
N CYS A 121 -10.00 10.04 -11.21
CA CYS A 121 -9.31 9.25 -12.24
C CYS A 121 -9.92 9.57 -13.60
N PRO A 122 -9.35 10.52 -14.38
CA PRO A 122 -9.86 10.86 -15.69
C PRO A 122 -9.69 9.71 -16.68
N MET A 123 -10.80 9.30 -17.31
CA MET A 123 -10.80 8.23 -18.32
C MET A 123 -10.91 8.76 -19.76
N GLU A 124 -11.27 10.04 -19.90
CA GLU A 124 -11.45 10.75 -21.17
C GLU A 124 -10.85 12.15 -21.03
N GLU A 125 -10.45 12.74 -22.17
CA GLU A 125 -10.08 14.16 -22.21
C GLU A 125 -11.28 15.02 -21.79
N GLY A 126 -11.07 16.16 -21.12
CA GLY A 126 -12.14 17.06 -20.66
C GLY A 126 -12.95 16.59 -19.45
N ALA A 127 -12.97 15.28 -19.15
CA ALA A 127 -13.74 14.72 -18.04
C ALA A 127 -13.30 15.25 -16.66
N GLU A 128 -12.00 15.46 -16.47
CA GLU A 128 -11.44 16.02 -15.22
C GLU A 128 -11.99 17.43 -14.97
N GLN A 129 -11.94 18.30 -15.98
CA GLN A 129 -12.40 19.68 -15.87
C GLN A 129 -13.90 19.73 -15.58
N LYS A 130 -14.70 18.87 -16.22
CA LYS A 130 -16.14 18.79 -15.98
C LYS A 130 -16.47 18.48 -14.52
N VAL A 131 -15.85 17.43 -13.95
CA VAL A 131 -16.12 17.05 -12.55
C VAL A 131 -15.58 18.10 -11.58
N LEU A 132 -14.43 18.71 -11.86
CA LEU A 132 -13.86 19.77 -11.02
C LEU A 132 -14.76 21.02 -11.00
N CYS A 133 -15.35 21.42 -12.13
CA CYS A 133 -16.33 22.51 -12.18
C CYS A 133 -17.54 22.18 -11.30
N TYR A 134 -18.10 20.98 -11.44
CA TYR A 134 -19.22 20.53 -10.61
C TYR A 134 -18.90 20.57 -9.11
N LEU A 135 -17.74 20.05 -8.70
CA LEU A 135 -17.33 20.02 -7.29
C LEU A 135 -17.15 21.44 -6.71
N LYS A 136 -16.60 22.37 -7.51
CA LYS A 136 -16.47 23.79 -7.14
C LYS A 136 -17.83 24.48 -6.99
N GLU A 137 -18.74 24.27 -7.94
CA GLU A 137 -20.10 24.86 -7.90
C GLU A 137 -20.91 24.38 -6.70
N ARG A 138 -20.68 23.14 -6.25
CA ARG A 138 -21.32 22.58 -5.05
C ARG A 138 -20.68 23.01 -3.74
N GLY A 139 -19.62 23.83 -3.78
CA GLY A 139 -18.94 24.35 -2.60
C GLY A 139 -18.14 23.30 -1.82
N GLY A 140 -17.77 22.18 -2.46
CA GLY A 140 -16.99 21.15 -1.78
C GLY A 140 -15.60 21.63 -1.37
N ASP A 141 -15.11 21.16 -0.22
CA ASP A 141 -13.75 21.45 0.24
C ASP A 141 -12.71 20.96 -0.77
N MET A 142 -12.09 21.90 -1.49
CA MET A 142 -11.03 21.62 -2.47
C MET A 142 -9.80 20.96 -1.84
N ASN A 143 -9.62 21.03 -0.52
CA ASN A 143 -8.57 20.28 0.16
C ASN A 143 -8.89 18.78 0.20
N LYS A 144 -10.14 18.35 0.04
CA LYS A 144 -10.50 16.92 0.01
C LYS A 144 -10.47 16.33 -1.39
N ILE A 145 -10.13 17.11 -2.39
CA ILE A 145 -10.13 16.68 -3.79
C ILE A 145 -8.70 16.48 -4.26
N TYR A 146 -8.42 15.29 -4.76
CA TYR A 146 -7.17 14.97 -5.44
C TYR A 146 -7.44 14.71 -6.92
N SER A 147 -6.68 15.36 -7.79
CA SER A 147 -6.80 15.18 -9.23
C SER A 147 -5.46 15.38 -9.93
N PRO A 148 -5.25 14.80 -11.13
CA PRO A 148 -4.00 14.93 -11.87
C PRO A 148 -3.58 16.37 -12.19
N SER A 149 -4.53 17.28 -12.43
CA SER A 149 -4.24 18.69 -12.76
C SER A 149 -4.30 19.64 -11.55
N SER A 150 -4.82 19.20 -10.41
CA SER A 150 -4.95 20.05 -9.22
C SER A 150 -3.66 20.21 -8.43
N ARG A 151 -3.65 21.16 -7.48
CA ARG A 151 -2.55 21.32 -6.52
C ARG A 151 -2.32 20.03 -5.73
N ARG A 152 -3.38 19.36 -5.25
CA ARG A 152 -3.29 18.08 -4.53
C ARG A 152 -3.28 16.95 -5.54
N LYS A 153 -2.10 16.55 -5.98
CA LYS A 153 -1.95 15.71 -7.17
C LYS A 153 -2.18 14.24 -6.84
N THR A 154 -2.93 13.53 -7.68
CA THR A 154 -2.97 12.05 -7.63
C THR A 154 -1.86 11.48 -8.50
N ILE A 155 -1.10 10.53 -7.98
CA ILE A 155 -0.14 9.74 -8.73
C ILE A 155 -0.44 8.25 -8.50
N HIS A 156 -1.11 7.64 -9.48
CA HIS A 156 -1.29 6.19 -9.52
C HIS A 156 -0.10 5.53 -10.20
N ILE A 157 0.45 4.53 -9.53
CA ILE A 157 1.55 3.68 -10.01
C ILE A 157 1.02 2.25 -10.11
N PRO A 158 0.55 1.83 -11.30
CA PRO A 158 0.10 0.47 -11.49
C PRO A 158 1.25 -0.51 -11.28
N PHE A 159 0.93 -1.74 -10.93
CA PHE A 159 1.96 -2.75 -10.78
C PHE A 159 2.57 -3.05 -12.14
N SER A 160 3.89 -2.93 -12.22
CA SER A 160 4.64 -3.17 -13.45
C SER A 160 5.41 -4.49 -13.35
N ARG A 161 6.42 -4.70 -14.20
CA ARG A 161 7.19 -5.95 -14.32
C ARG A 161 7.68 -6.50 -12.98
N SER A 162 8.09 -5.61 -12.07
CA SER A 162 8.69 -5.95 -10.78
C SER A 162 8.30 -4.93 -9.71
N VAL A 163 8.43 -5.30 -8.44
CA VAL A 163 8.28 -4.41 -7.28
C VAL A 163 9.29 -3.27 -7.39
N SER A 164 10.53 -3.60 -7.73
CA SER A 164 11.61 -2.63 -7.84
C SER A 164 11.33 -1.59 -8.93
N ASP A 165 10.83 -2.02 -10.09
CA ASP A 165 10.43 -1.13 -11.19
C ASP A 165 9.24 -0.24 -10.81
N GLN A 166 8.25 -0.77 -10.09
CA GLN A 166 7.10 0.00 -9.61
C GLN A 166 7.57 1.16 -8.73
N LEU A 167 8.45 0.89 -7.76
CA LEU A 167 8.97 1.94 -6.87
C LEU A 167 9.96 2.88 -7.57
N ALA A 168 10.70 2.42 -8.58
CA ALA A 168 11.51 3.32 -9.42
C ALA A 168 10.61 4.28 -10.23
N GLN A 169 9.48 3.80 -10.77
CA GLN A 169 8.49 4.66 -11.44
C GLN A 169 7.85 5.65 -10.48
N LEU A 170 7.55 5.21 -9.25
CA LEU A 170 7.08 6.10 -8.19
C LEU A 170 8.05 7.27 -8.00
N LEU A 171 9.33 7.00 -7.81
CA LEU A 171 10.35 8.02 -7.61
C LEU A 171 10.43 9.01 -8.78
N ARG A 172 10.40 8.52 -10.04
CA ARG A 172 10.39 9.41 -11.22
C ARG A 172 9.17 10.31 -11.25
N LYS A 173 7.98 9.77 -11.00
CA LYS A 173 6.74 10.57 -11.03
C LYS A 173 6.70 11.60 -9.89
N VAL A 174 7.19 11.24 -8.70
CA VAL A 174 7.30 12.17 -7.56
C VAL A 174 8.35 13.25 -7.82
N ASN A 175 9.53 12.87 -8.33
CA ASN A 175 10.60 13.81 -8.68
C ASN A 175 10.16 14.85 -9.72
N ASN A 176 9.37 14.42 -10.70
CA ASN A 176 8.86 15.29 -11.77
C ASN A 176 7.57 16.02 -11.36
N SER A 177 7.03 15.76 -10.17
CA SER A 177 5.84 16.45 -9.69
C SER A 177 6.17 17.89 -9.30
N THR A 178 5.36 18.82 -9.77
CA THR A 178 5.41 20.23 -9.36
C THR A 178 4.62 20.50 -8.07
N SER A 179 3.87 19.50 -7.59
CA SER A 179 3.03 19.61 -6.40
C SER A 179 3.80 19.30 -5.11
N ASP A 180 3.48 20.06 -4.07
CA ASP A 180 3.95 19.89 -2.69
C ASP A 180 3.12 18.90 -1.87
N ASP A 181 1.97 18.45 -2.38
CA ASP A 181 1.06 17.51 -1.71
C ASP A 181 0.49 16.47 -2.69
N VAL A 182 0.91 15.22 -2.50
CA VAL A 182 0.66 14.14 -3.46
C VAL A 182 -0.02 12.93 -2.80
N LEU A 183 -1.11 12.46 -3.40
CA LEU A 183 -1.67 11.16 -3.09
C LEU A 183 -1.07 10.09 -4.00
N LEU A 184 -0.23 9.24 -3.43
CA LEU A 184 0.38 8.10 -4.08
C LEU A 184 -0.56 6.90 -3.95
N ILE A 185 -0.89 6.27 -5.07
CA ILE A 185 -1.63 5.01 -5.09
C ILE A 185 -0.72 3.95 -5.69
N LEU A 186 -0.38 2.94 -4.91
CA LEU A 186 0.40 1.79 -5.37
C LEU A 186 -0.52 0.59 -5.52
N ASP A 187 -0.51 -0.04 -6.68
CA ASP A 187 -1.15 -1.35 -6.81
C ASP A 187 -0.44 -2.38 -5.93
N GLY A 188 -1.23 -3.08 -5.12
CA GLY A 188 -0.80 -4.12 -4.22
C GLY A 188 -0.32 -5.38 -4.95
N GLN A 189 0.46 -6.22 -4.29
CA GLN A 189 0.81 -7.55 -4.74
C GLN A 189 0.17 -8.61 -3.83
N LYS A 190 0.14 -9.86 -4.31
CA LYS A 190 -0.53 -10.96 -3.61
C LYS A 190 0.35 -11.62 -2.55
N ASP A 191 1.66 -11.37 -2.61
CA ASP A 191 2.63 -11.85 -1.63
C ASP A 191 2.65 -10.92 -0.41
N PHE A 192 2.41 -11.47 0.77
CA PHE A 192 2.18 -10.68 1.98
C PHE A 192 3.42 -10.01 2.53
N LEU A 193 4.51 -10.76 2.65
CA LEU A 193 5.75 -10.21 3.20
C LEU A 193 6.37 -9.21 2.22
N SER A 194 6.32 -9.51 0.92
CA SER A 194 6.76 -8.58 -0.12
C SER A 194 5.88 -7.34 -0.19
N GLU A 195 4.55 -7.45 0.02
CA GLU A 195 3.67 -6.27 0.09
C GLU A 195 4.02 -5.36 1.28
N ILE A 196 4.23 -5.94 2.47
CA ILE A 196 4.67 -5.19 3.66
C ILE A 196 6.00 -4.49 3.36
N ALA A 197 7.00 -5.23 2.86
CA ALA A 197 8.32 -4.69 2.57
C ALA A 197 8.29 -3.62 1.46
N LYS A 198 7.45 -3.79 0.42
CA LYS A 198 7.27 -2.81 -0.66
C LYS A 198 6.72 -1.48 -0.14
N ILE A 199 5.71 -1.52 0.72
CA ILE A 199 5.09 -0.29 1.23
C ILE A 199 6.07 0.45 2.14
N ARG A 200 6.75 -0.26 3.06
CA ARG A 200 7.83 0.29 3.88
C ARG A 200 8.93 0.90 3.01
N ALA A 201 9.38 0.19 1.98
CA ALA A 201 10.37 0.68 1.02
C ALA A 201 9.90 1.94 0.28
N GLY A 202 8.62 2.00 -0.10
CA GLY A 202 8.01 3.19 -0.70
C GLY A 202 8.14 4.43 0.18
N HIS A 203 7.87 4.31 1.49
CA HIS A 203 8.05 5.42 2.42
C HIS A 203 9.51 5.84 2.55
N ILE A 204 10.43 4.88 2.70
CA ILE A 204 11.87 5.14 2.83
C ILE A 204 12.41 5.84 1.58
N LEU A 205 12.04 5.36 0.39
CA LEU A 205 12.51 5.90 -0.88
C LEU A 205 12.02 7.33 -1.11
N VAL A 206 10.74 7.64 -0.81
CA VAL A 206 10.23 9.01 -0.92
C VAL A 206 10.90 9.93 0.11
N ALA A 207 11.15 9.46 1.34
CA ALA A 207 11.89 10.22 2.34
C ALA A 207 13.34 10.51 1.90
N ASN A 208 14.01 9.54 1.28
CA ASN A 208 15.36 9.71 0.73
C ASN A 208 15.37 10.66 -0.47
N LEU A 209 14.34 10.61 -1.33
CA LEU A 209 14.17 11.56 -2.43
C LEU A 209 14.01 12.99 -1.92
N ASN A 210 13.16 13.21 -0.90
CA ASN A 210 13.01 14.53 -0.27
C ASN A 210 14.34 15.07 0.27
N LYS A 211 15.12 14.23 0.95
CA LYS A 211 16.47 14.59 1.42
C LYS A 211 17.41 14.94 0.26
N ALA A 212 17.44 14.12 -0.78
CA ALA A 212 18.32 14.33 -1.94
C ALA A 212 17.97 15.61 -2.72
N LEU A 213 16.69 15.94 -2.84
CA LEU A 213 16.21 17.14 -3.53
C LEU A 213 16.22 18.39 -2.66
N ASN A 214 16.48 18.27 -1.35
CA ASN A 214 16.27 19.33 -0.37
C ASN A 214 14.87 19.97 -0.49
N LYS A 215 13.85 19.12 -0.61
CA LYS A 215 12.43 19.50 -0.73
C LYS A 215 11.59 18.73 0.28
N GLU A 216 10.45 19.29 0.64
CA GLU A 216 9.46 18.62 1.49
C GLU A 216 8.20 18.34 0.68
N ILE A 217 8.22 17.25 -0.10
CA ILE A 217 7.01 16.75 -0.76
C ILE A 217 6.19 16.04 0.30
N LYS A 218 5.04 16.60 0.66
CA LYS A 218 4.03 15.93 1.49
C LYS A 218 3.36 14.88 0.63
N TYR A 219 3.16 13.72 1.22
CA TYR A 219 2.50 12.64 0.52
C TYR A 219 1.62 11.82 1.45
N ARG A 220 0.66 11.12 0.87
CA ARG A 220 0.03 9.94 1.46
C ARG A 220 0.18 8.77 0.50
N LEU A 221 0.40 7.57 1.03
CA LEU A 221 0.59 6.35 0.27
C LEU A 221 -0.56 5.39 0.56
N LEU A 222 -1.42 5.18 -0.42
CA LEU A 222 -2.51 4.21 -0.37
C LEU A 222 -2.11 2.94 -1.11
N SER A 223 -2.41 1.78 -0.52
CA SER A 223 -2.28 0.49 -1.22
C SER A 223 -3.62 0.11 -1.84
N GLN A 224 -3.61 -0.16 -3.14
CA GLN A 224 -4.78 -0.54 -3.90
C GLN A 224 -4.83 -2.07 -4.07
N THR A 225 -5.91 -2.72 -3.65
CA THR A 225 -6.03 -4.17 -3.78
C THR A 225 -6.17 -4.60 -5.24
N LYS A 226 -5.96 -5.89 -5.53
CA LYS A 226 -6.11 -6.46 -6.87
C LYS A 226 -7.26 -7.47 -6.92
N PRO A 227 -7.85 -7.70 -8.12
CA PRO A 227 -8.75 -8.81 -8.35
C PRO A 227 -8.14 -10.16 -7.96
N SER A 228 -9.01 -11.10 -7.56
CA SER A 228 -8.63 -12.44 -7.11
C SER A 228 -7.85 -13.23 -8.17
N SER A 229 -6.98 -14.13 -7.72
CA SER A 229 -6.40 -15.16 -8.59
C SER A 229 -7.40 -16.29 -8.78
N LYS A 230 -7.30 -17.00 -9.91
CA LYS A 230 -8.08 -18.22 -10.14
C LYS A 230 -7.90 -19.19 -8.97
N GLY A 231 -9.01 -19.63 -8.37
CA GLY A 231 -9.01 -20.59 -7.25
C GLY A 231 -8.89 -19.98 -5.86
N VAL A 232 -8.74 -18.65 -5.72
CA VAL A 232 -8.72 -17.96 -4.43
C VAL A 232 -9.96 -17.10 -4.29
N HIS A 233 -10.68 -17.23 -3.17
CA HIS A 233 -11.87 -16.42 -2.92
C HIS A 233 -11.50 -14.92 -2.79
N GLU A 234 -12.28 -14.04 -3.42
CA GLU A 234 -12.03 -12.59 -3.46
C GLU A 234 -11.85 -11.95 -2.09
N LEU A 235 -12.75 -12.24 -1.15
CA LEU A 235 -12.65 -11.69 0.20
C LEU A 235 -11.41 -12.17 0.95
N ILE A 236 -10.93 -13.40 0.71
CA ILE A 236 -9.71 -13.90 1.36
C ILE A 236 -8.51 -13.11 0.86
N GLN A 237 -8.36 -12.99 -0.46
CA GLN A 237 -7.24 -12.23 -1.03
C GLN A 237 -7.31 -10.76 -0.64
N SER A 238 -8.50 -10.15 -0.70
CA SER A 238 -8.73 -8.76 -0.33
C SER A 238 -8.35 -8.48 1.12
N SER A 239 -8.79 -9.33 2.05
CA SER A 239 -8.47 -9.20 3.48
C SER A 239 -6.98 -9.37 3.75
N TYR A 240 -6.35 -10.33 3.07
CA TYR A 240 -4.92 -10.60 3.17
C TYR A 240 -4.07 -9.42 2.69
N MET A 241 -4.43 -8.83 1.54
CA MET A 241 -3.79 -7.63 1.02
C MET A 241 -4.03 -6.40 1.91
N GLY A 242 -5.26 -6.22 2.43
CA GLY A 242 -5.58 -5.14 3.35
C GLY A 242 -4.77 -5.21 4.65
N LEU A 243 -4.62 -6.42 5.22
CA LEU A 243 -3.79 -6.62 6.40
C LEU A 243 -2.30 -6.32 6.11
N ALA A 244 -1.77 -6.79 4.99
CA ALA A 244 -0.40 -6.47 4.57
C ALA A 244 -0.18 -4.95 4.43
N ALA A 245 -1.15 -4.24 3.85
CA ALA A 245 -1.09 -2.80 3.69
C ALA A 245 -1.04 -2.05 5.03
N ILE A 246 -1.83 -2.48 6.01
CA ILE A 246 -1.85 -1.90 7.35
C ILE A 246 -0.53 -2.15 8.09
N ILE A 247 0.00 -3.37 8.02
CA ILE A 247 1.29 -3.72 8.65
C ILE A 247 2.46 -3.00 7.97
N GLY A 248 2.37 -2.79 6.65
CA GLY A 248 3.36 -2.04 5.88
C GLY A 248 3.33 -0.52 6.09
N GLU A 249 2.43 -0.01 6.94
CA GLU A 249 2.22 1.42 7.22
C GLU A 249 1.66 2.24 6.05
N ALA A 250 0.85 1.64 5.18
CA ALA A 250 0.08 2.42 4.21
C ALA A 250 -0.82 3.43 4.95
N ASP A 251 -0.92 4.65 4.43
CA ASP A 251 -1.83 5.68 4.94
C ASP A 251 -3.30 5.32 4.64
N GLY A 252 -3.56 4.28 3.84
CA GLY A 252 -4.89 3.71 3.64
C GLY A 252 -4.95 2.60 2.59
N ILE A 253 -6.15 2.05 2.42
CA ILE A 253 -6.42 0.95 1.50
C ILE A 253 -7.50 1.38 0.50
N ILE A 254 -7.30 1.08 -0.78
CA ILE A 254 -8.32 1.23 -1.81
C ILE A 254 -8.77 -0.15 -2.28
N SER A 255 -10.06 -0.44 -2.10
CA SER A 255 -10.66 -1.65 -2.68
C SER A 255 -10.92 -1.47 -4.18
N VAL A 256 -10.50 -2.43 -5.00
CA VAL A 256 -10.73 -2.48 -6.45
C VAL A 256 -11.73 -3.57 -6.81
N ALA A 257 -12.68 -3.22 -7.70
CA ALA A 257 -13.53 -4.09 -8.52
C ALA A 257 -13.68 -5.53 -8.04
N LEU A 258 -14.12 -5.67 -6.79
CA LEU A 258 -14.71 -6.89 -6.30
C LEU A 258 -16.06 -7.04 -6.98
N ASP A 259 -16.53 -8.27 -7.10
CA ASP A 259 -17.92 -8.52 -7.45
C ASP A 259 -18.81 -7.56 -6.62
N PRO A 260 -19.79 -6.86 -7.21
CA PRO A 260 -20.66 -5.93 -6.49
C PRO A 260 -21.20 -6.50 -5.17
N LYS A 261 -21.43 -7.82 -5.08
CA LYS A 261 -21.88 -8.47 -3.84
C LYS A 261 -20.84 -8.48 -2.71
N TYR A 262 -19.55 -8.37 -3.02
CA TYR A 262 -18.43 -8.44 -2.08
C TYR A 262 -17.77 -7.09 -1.81
N LYS A 263 -18.03 -6.07 -2.64
CA LYS A 263 -17.46 -4.72 -2.51
C LYS A 263 -17.69 -4.15 -1.09
N LEU A 264 -18.91 -4.27 -0.57
CA LEU A 264 -19.28 -3.84 0.79
C LEU A 264 -18.53 -4.63 1.88
N ASN A 265 -18.42 -5.95 1.71
CA ASN A 265 -17.80 -6.82 2.71
C ASN A 265 -16.31 -6.54 2.84
N ALA A 266 -15.59 -6.27 1.74
CA ALA A 266 -14.17 -5.97 1.80
C ALA A 266 -13.87 -4.66 2.53
N VAL A 267 -14.60 -3.58 2.23
CA VAL A 267 -14.40 -2.29 2.92
C VAL A 267 -14.75 -2.41 4.41
N HIS A 268 -15.81 -3.16 4.75
CA HIS A 268 -16.10 -3.53 6.14
C HIS A 268 -14.95 -4.29 6.80
N THR A 269 -14.36 -5.28 6.13
CA THR A 269 -13.23 -6.03 6.69
C THR A 269 -12.04 -5.13 7.01
N TYR A 270 -11.73 -4.14 6.16
CA TYR A 270 -10.64 -3.20 6.47
C TYR A 270 -10.94 -2.37 7.72
N ASN A 271 -12.20 -1.93 7.88
CA ASN A 271 -12.64 -1.24 9.11
C ASN A 271 -12.50 -2.14 10.34
N LEU A 272 -12.96 -3.40 10.27
CA LEU A 272 -12.83 -4.35 11.38
C LEU A 272 -11.37 -4.61 11.75
N ILE A 273 -10.48 -4.79 10.77
CA ILE A 273 -9.05 -4.98 11.04
C ILE A 273 -8.52 -3.78 11.84
N VAL A 274 -8.82 -2.54 11.46
CA VAL A 274 -8.27 -1.38 12.19
C VAL A 274 -8.96 -1.17 13.53
N MET A 275 -10.28 -1.34 13.61
CA MET A 275 -11.09 -0.99 14.77
C MET A 275 -11.10 -2.06 15.87
N GLU A 276 -11.06 -3.35 15.50
CA GLU A 276 -11.27 -4.45 16.45
C GLU A 276 -10.00 -5.25 16.74
N SER A 277 -9.05 -5.34 15.80
CA SER A 277 -7.85 -6.17 16.01
C SER A 277 -6.74 -5.48 16.80
N TYR A 278 -6.88 -4.19 17.09
CA TYR A 278 -5.84 -3.34 17.71
C TYR A 278 -4.51 -3.28 16.93
N ILE A 279 -4.44 -3.80 15.69
CA ILE A 279 -3.24 -3.70 14.82
C ILE A 279 -2.84 -2.24 14.55
N GLY A 280 -3.81 -1.32 14.71
CA GLY A 280 -3.64 0.12 14.65
C GLY A 280 -2.80 0.76 15.78
N LYS A 281 -2.58 0.04 16.90
CA LYS A 281 -2.06 0.64 18.14
C LYS A 281 -0.54 0.73 18.21
N VAL A 282 0.18 -0.09 17.45
CA VAL A 282 1.64 -0.07 17.37
C VAL A 282 2.04 0.48 16.01
N ARG A 283 2.92 1.49 16.00
CA ARG A 283 3.52 2.02 14.76
C ARG A 283 4.59 1.05 14.26
N ASP A 284 4.55 0.78 12.97
CA ASP A 284 5.43 -0.14 12.24
C ASP A 284 5.64 -1.46 13.01
N PRO A 285 4.58 -2.27 13.19
CA PRO A 285 4.67 -3.51 13.95
C PRO A 285 5.63 -4.54 13.32
N ALA A 286 6.02 -4.33 12.05
CA ALA A 286 7.01 -5.13 11.35
C ALA A 286 8.46 -4.70 11.63
N ALA A 287 8.69 -3.54 12.25
CA ALA A 287 10.02 -3.04 12.55
C ALA A 287 10.80 -4.02 13.44
N GLY A 288 12.05 -4.28 13.07
CA GLY A 288 12.92 -5.23 13.76
C GLY A 288 12.74 -6.70 13.37
N SER A 289 11.80 -7.02 12.48
CA SER A 289 11.73 -8.35 11.85
C SER A 289 12.88 -8.49 10.85
N ASP A 290 13.89 -9.32 11.16
CA ASP A 290 15.10 -9.47 10.32
C ASP A 290 14.75 -9.73 8.84
N LEU A 291 13.78 -10.62 8.59
CA LEU A 291 13.31 -10.95 7.25
C LEU A 291 12.72 -9.73 6.52
N ILE A 292 11.78 -9.02 7.16
CA ILE A 292 11.10 -7.88 6.53
C ILE A 292 12.07 -6.72 6.34
N GLU A 293 12.98 -6.48 7.29
CA GLU A 293 14.01 -5.45 7.17
C GLU A 293 14.97 -5.76 6.02
N GLU A 294 15.41 -7.01 5.87
CA GLU A 294 16.26 -7.42 4.74
C GLU A 294 15.53 -7.28 3.40
N MET A 295 14.27 -7.73 3.30
CA MET A 295 13.45 -7.53 2.09
C MET A 295 13.30 -6.04 1.75
N THR A 296 12.99 -5.22 2.76
CA THR A 296 12.79 -3.77 2.61
C THR A 296 14.07 -3.11 2.10
N GLU A 297 15.22 -3.43 2.69
CA GLU A 297 16.52 -2.93 2.26
C GLU A 297 16.87 -3.37 0.82
N ALA A 298 16.65 -4.65 0.49
CA ALA A 298 16.93 -5.20 -0.82
C ALA A 298 16.09 -4.51 -1.92
N ILE A 299 14.78 -4.32 -1.65
CA ILE A 299 13.87 -3.57 -2.53
C ILE A 299 14.35 -2.12 -2.67
N CYS A 300 14.65 -1.43 -1.57
CA CYS A 300 15.13 -0.04 -1.62
C CYS A 300 16.38 0.11 -2.50
N LYS A 301 17.39 -0.76 -2.32
CA LYS A 301 18.64 -0.69 -3.10
C LYS A 301 18.38 -0.89 -4.59
N LYS A 302 17.62 -1.93 -4.96
CA LYS A 302 17.34 -2.24 -6.36
C LYS A 302 16.46 -1.17 -7.01
N SER A 303 15.43 -0.67 -6.32
CA SER A 303 14.58 0.42 -6.80
C SER A 303 15.34 1.73 -7.01
N TRP A 304 16.23 2.09 -6.07
CA TRP A 304 17.03 3.31 -6.18
C TRP A 304 18.04 3.23 -7.32
N ALA A 305 18.72 2.10 -7.48
CA ALA A 305 19.60 1.87 -8.63
C ALA A 305 18.84 1.99 -9.96
N ALA A 306 17.69 1.32 -10.08
CA ALA A 306 16.85 1.40 -11.27
C ALA A 306 16.33 2.82 -11.54
N PHE A 307 16.04 3.60 -10.49
CA PHE A 307 15.67 5.01 -10.59
C PHE A 307 16.81 5.84 -11.22
N VAL A 308 18.03 5.70 -10.70
CA VAL A 308 19.22 6.46 -11.16
C VAL A 308 19.67 6.05 -12.58
N GLU A 309 19.64 4.76 -12.91
CA GLU A 309 20.08 4.27 -14.24
C GLU A 309 19.21 4.78 -15.41
N LYS A 310 17.94 5.10 -15.15
CA LYS A 310 16.99 5.61 -16.15
C LYS A 310 16.54 7.05 -15.85
N ALA A 311 17.34 7.80 -15.10
CA ALA A 311 17.14 9.23 -14.84
C ALA A 311 17.78 10.10 -15.92
#